data_AF-A0A258ECF6-F1
#
_entry.id   AF-A0A258ECF6-F1
#
_cell.length_a   1.000
_cell.length_b   1.000
_cell.length_c   1.000
_cell.angle_alpha   90.00
_cell.angle_beta   90.00
_cell.angle_gamma   90.00
#
_symmetry.space_group_name_H-M   'P 1'
#
loop_
_entity.id
_entity.type
_entity.pdbx_description
1 polymer ?
#
loop_
_entity_poly.entity_id
_entity_poly.type
_entity_poly.pdbx_seq_one_letter_code
_entity_poly.pdbx_strand_id
1 'polypeptide(L)'
;MLLFEEGSAPASPAGMRISIENPPSAAISALTDNSGKFTLENVPFGTYSLVYEKEGYGTYLKPEVVHEAAITPILQTPSLGKISSTQITEVRMEKSGSSLITYVTTNPAGTSNNRRYIRYFFSNSPDVSSSNFTAFSETYVVQDTPYYKAFTTQELNQLGINPSGTIYMRVYGDSFFSNEYLDPASKKKVFPNLNPSTVAAKSVSF
;
A
#
# COMPACT_ATOMS: atom_id res chain seq x y z
N MET A 1 7.23 8.40 -14.75
CA MET A 1 6.44 8.27 -13.51
C MET A 1 5.31 9.28 -13.50
N LEU A 2 4.26 9.02 -12.73
CA LEU A 2 3.19 9.97 -12.47
C LEU A 2 2.93 10.05 -10.96
N LEU A 3 2.30 11.14 -10.53
CA LEU A 3 1.64 11.19 -9.24
C LEU A 3 0.15 10.97 -9.41
N PHE A 4 -0.49 10.45 -8.38
CA PHE A 4 -1.93 10.25 -8.35
C PHE A 4 -2.51 10.84 -7.07
N GLU A 5 -3.71 11.38 -7.18
CA GLU A 5 -4.55 11.65 -6.03
C GLU A 5 -4.87 10.34 -5.28
N GLU A 6 -5.73 10.36 -4.25
CA GLU A 6 -6.13 9.12 -3.58
C GLU A 6 -6.79 8.12 -4.54
N GLY A 7 -7.52 8.62 -5.54
CA GLY A 7 -8.10 7.84 -6.64
C GLY A 7 -7.21 7.77 -7.88
N SER A 8 -7.78 7.36 -9.01
CA SER A 8 -7.03 7.21 -10.27
C SER A 8 -6.76 8.51 -11.01
N ALA A 9 -7.09 9.68 -10.42
CA ALA A 9 -6.84 10.97 -11.04
C ALA A 9 -5.35 11.31 -10.99
N PRO A 10 -4.72 11.66 -12.12
CA PRO A 10 -3.31 12.04 -12.13
C PRO A 10 -3.11 13.41 -11.47
N ALA A 11 -1.96 13.57 -10.84
CA ALA A 11 -1.43 14.82 -10.32
C ALA A 11 -0.10 15.17 -11.02
N SER A 12 0.35 16.42 -10.86
CA SER A 12 1.61 16.87 -11.45
C SER A 12 2.77 15.97 -10.99
N PRO A 13 3.58 15.39 -11.89
CA PRO A 13 4.68 14.52 -11.49
C PRO A 13 5.87 15.29 -10.89
N ALA A 14 5.83 16.62 -10.86
CA ALA A 14 6.92 17.47 -10.40
C ALA A 14 7.09 17.45 -8.87
N GLY A 15 8.33 17.69 -8.43
CA GLY A 15 8.67 17.85 -7.01
C GLY A 15 8.48 16.59 -6.17
N MET A 16 8.60 15.41 -6.78
CA MET A 16 8.88 14.17 -6.06
C MET A 16 10.38 14.12 -5.82
N ARG A 17 10.80 13.86 -4.59
CA ARG A 17 12.20 13.68 -4.24
C ARG A 17 12.60 12.21 -4.44
N ILE A 18 13.69 12.00 -5.16
CA ILE A 18 14.36 10.71 -5.29
C ILE A 18 15.69 10.82 -4.56
N SER A 19 16.00 9.87 -3.70
CA SER A 19 17.28 9.83 -2.99
C SER A 19 17.85 8.43 -2.86
N ILE A 20 19.17 8.36 -2.67
CA ILE A 20 19.86 7.11 -2.33
C ILE A 20 19.77 6.89 -0.82
N GLU A 21 19.39 5.67 -0.42
CA GLU A 21 19.44 5.24 0.98
C GLU A 21 20.88 4.91 1.38
N ASN A 22 21.33 5.40 2.55
CA ASN A 22 22.67 5.20 3.10
C ASN A 22 23.81 5.44 2.09
N PRO A 23 23.90 6.64 1.47
CA PRO A 23 24.95 6.93 0.51
C PRO A 23 26.33 6.94 1.20
N PRO A 24 27.41 6.56 0.50
CA PRO A 24 28.73 6.35 1.11
C PRO A 24 29.44 7.65 1.55
N SER A 25 28.96 8.82 1.14
CA SER A 25 29.60 10.12 1.45
C SER A 25 28.58 11.21 1.76
N ALA A 26 28.00 11.81 0.72
CA ALA A 26 27.02 12.89 0.82
C ALA A 26 25.61 12.40 0.51
N ALA A 27 24.61 13.08 1.07
CA ALA A 27 23.22 12.85 0.68
C ALA A 27 23.06 13.17 -0.82
N ILE A 28 22.69 12.17 -1.61
CA ILE A 28 22.42 12.32 -3.04
C ILE A 28 20.91 12.26 -3.25
N SER A 29 20.35 13.33 -3.81
CA SER A 29 18.94 13.42 -4.14
C SER A 29 18.66 14.38 -5.29
N ALA A 30 17.52 14.19 -5.96
CA ALA A 30 17.01 15.08 -6.99
C ALA A 30 15.50 15.24 -6.86
N LEU A 31 14.98 16.33 -7.42
CA LEU A 31 13.54 16.54 -7.59
C LEU A 31 13.13 16.25 -9.03
N THR A 32 11.94 15.69 -9.20
CA THR A 32 11.36 15.53 -10.53
C THR A 32 10.91 16.85 -11.13
N ASP A 33 11.10 16.98 -12.44
CA ASP A 33 10.54 18.07 -13.24
C ASP A 33 9.05 17.86 -13.59
N ASN A 34 8.47 18.80 -14.36
CA ASN A 34 7.08 18.72 -14.83
C ASN A 34 6.78 17.53 -15.76
N SER A 35 7.81 16.87 -16.28
CA SER A 35 7.69 15.64 -17.07
C SER A 35 7.94 14.37 -16.24
N GLY A 36 8.17 14.50 -14.92
CA GLY A 36 8.53 13.39 -14.05
C GLY A 36 9.94 12.85 -14.31
N LYS A 37 10.85 13.65 -14.86
CA LYS A 37 12.25 13.29 -15.08
C LYS A 37 13.13 13.81 -13.93
N PHE A 38 14.19 13.09 -13.63
CA PHE A 38 15.19 13.48 -12.63
C PHE A 38 16.56 12.93 -13.05
N THR A 39 17.62 13.45 -12.43
CA THR A 39 18.99 12.92 -12.57
C THR A 39 19.67 13.01 -11.21
N LEU A 40 20.20 11.87 -10.73
CA LEU A 40 21.05 11.84 -9.55
C LEU A 40 22.49 12.01 -10.02
N GLU A 41 23.11 13.13 -9.65
CA GLU A 41 24.48 13.45 -10.06
C GLU A 41 25.49 12.95 -9.03
N ASN A 42 26.73 12.73 -9.48
CA ASN A 42 27.87 12.36 -8.63
C ASN A 42 27.65 11.11 -7.78
N VAL A 43 26.92 10.13 -8.33
CA VAL A 43 26.70 8.81 -7.70
C VAL A 43 27.96 7.96 -7.87
N PRO A 44 28.63 7.52 -6.79
CA PRO A 44 29.74 6.57 -6.91
C PRO A 44 29.25 5.22 -7.43
N PHE A 45 30.12 4.44 -8.09
CA PHE A 45 29.75 3.08 -8.48
C PHE A 45 29.40 2.20 -7.27
N GLY A 46 28.36 1.39 -7.42
CA GLY A 46 27.81 0.57 -6.35
C GLY A 46 26.37 0.16 -6.60
N THR A 47 25.79 -0.55 -5.64
CA THR A 47 24.39 -0.98 -5.64
C THR A 47 23.63 -0.25 -4.55
N TYR A 48 22.50 0.36 -4.91
CA TYR A 48 21.77 1.27 -4.04
C TYR A 48 20.27 0.93 -3.96
N SER A 49 19.65 1.33 -2.85
CA SER A 49 18.20 1.48 -2.77
C SER A 49 17.83 2.93 -3.05
N LEU A 50 16.85 3.14 -3.94
CA LEU A 50 16.26 4.45 -4.21
C LEU A 50 14.98 4.64 -3.42
N VAL A 51 14.86 5.76 -2.73
CA VAL A 51 13.67 6.20 -2.01
C VAL A 51 12.97 7.27 -2.85
N TYR A 52 11.67 7.07 -3.10
CA TYR A 52 10.79 8.00 -3.79
C TYR A 52 9.81 8.56 -2.77
N GLU A 53 9.79 9.87 -2.60
CA GLU A 53 8.93 10.52 -1.61
C GLU A 53 8.39 11.86 -2.10
N LYS A 54 7.22 12.21 -1.59
CA LYS A 54 6.64 13.55 -1.70
C LYS A 54 5.69 13.75 -0.53
N GLU A 55 5.68 14.95 0.03
CA GLU A 55 4.78 15.28 1.12
C GLU A 55 3.32 14.97 0.76
N GLY A 56 2.64 14.20 1.63
CA GLY A 56 1.26 13.74 1.43
C GLY A 56 1.09 12.50 0.54
N TYR A 57 2.18 11.92 0.03
CA TYR A 57 2.18 10.72 -0.80
C TYR A 57 2.83 9.55 -0.07
N GLY A 58 2.44 8.33 -0.44
CA GLY A 58 3.11 7.13 0.04
C GLY A 58 4.55 7.07 -0.46
N THR A 59 5.48 6.76 0.42
CA THR A 59 6.89 6.51 0.05
C THR A 59 7.01 5.21 -0.76
N TYR A 60 8.00 5.11 -1.64
CA TYR A 60 8.34 3.82 -2.25
C TYR A 60 9.85 3.58 -2.23
N LEU A 61 10.25 2.35 -1.92
CA LEU A 61 11.64 1.92 -1.92
C LEU A 61 11.88 0.95 -3.07
N LYS A 62 12.79 1.32 -3.98
CA LYS A 62 13.27 0.50 -5.09
C LYS A 62 14.67 -0.02 -4.76
N PRO A 63 14.82 -1.28 -4.31
CA PRO A 63 16.14 -1.83 -3.99
C PRO A 63 16.91 -2.18 -5.27
N GLU A 64 18.19 -2.55 -5.10
CA GLU A 64 19.02 -3.21 -6.11
C GLU A 64 19.25 -2.42 -7.42
N VAL A 65 19.37 -1.09 -7.31
CA VAL A 65 19.77 -0.25 -8.44
C VAL A 65 21.29 -0.24 -8.56
N VAL A 66 21.82 -0.89 -9.60
CA VAL A 66 23.27 -1.01 -9.85
C VAL A 66 23.78 0.14 -10.71
N HIS A 67 24.76 0.88 -10.21
CA HIS A 67 25.48 1.93 -10.94
C HIS A 67 26.93 1.50 -11.19
N GLU A 68 27.26 1.18 -12.45
CA GLU A 68 28.58 0.63 -12.84
C GLU A 68 29.14 1.25 -14.13
N ALA A 69 28.48 2.30 -14.63
CA ALA A 69 28.86 3.00 -15.86
C ALA A 69 28.68 4.51 -15.68
N ALA A 70 29.27 5.31 -16.58
CA ALA A 70 29.17 6.78 -16.50
C ALA A 70 27.72 7.30 -16.43
N ILE A 71 26.78 6.58 -17.06
CA ILE A 71 25.34 6.84 -16.99
C ILE A 71 24.62 5.51 -16.79
N THR A 72 23.80 5.42 -15.75
CA THR A 72 22.90 4.28 -15.53
C THR A 72 21.45 4.72 -15.71
N PRO A 73 20.73 4.24 -16.74
CA PRO A 73 19.31 4.46 -16.87
C PRO A 73 18.53 3.75 -15.76
N ILE A 74 17.71 4.50 -15.02
CA ILE A 74 16.80 3.91 -14.02
C ILE A 74 15.53 3.47 -14.77
N LEU A 75 15.44 2.17 -15.03
CA LEU A 75 14.26 1.58 -15.67
C LEU A 75 13.14 1.37 -14.64
N GLN A 76 11.89 1.54 -15.09
CA GLN A 76 10.68 1.36 -14.28
C GLN A 76 10.66 2.22 -13.00
N THR A 77 10.30 3.49 -13.14
CA THR A 77 10.09 4.38 -12.01
C THR A 77 8.67 4.20 -11.46
N PRO A 78 8.49 4.09 -10.14
CA PRO A 78 7.16 3.97 -9.54
C PRO A 78 6.36 5.25 -9.76
N SER A 79 5.04 5.12 -9.80
CA SER A 79 4.13 6.24 -9.55
C SER A 79 3.79 6.27 -8.06
N LEU A 80 3.57 7.45 -7.47
CA LEU A 80 3.11 7.58 -6.08
C LEU A 80 1.66 8.03 -6.01
N GLY A 81 0.87 7.43 -5.13
CA GLY A 81 -0.47 7.88 -4.76
C GLY A 81 -0.44 8.73 -3.49
N LYS A 82 -1.42 9.62 -3.33
CA LYS A 82 -1.63 10.31 -2.05
C LYS A 82 -1.96 9.30 -0.96
N ILE A 83 -1.55 9.58 0.27
CA ILE A 83 -1.94 8.80 1.46
C ILE A 83 -3.47 8.90 1.61
N SER A 84 -4.12 7.78 1.93
CA SER A 84 -5.57 7.72 2.01
C SER A 84 -6.12 8.60 3.13
N SER A 85 -7.23 9.31 2.87
CA SER A 85 -8.07 9.93 3.90
C SER A 85 -9.21 9.02 4.35
N THR A 86 -9.36 7.84 3.75
CA THR A 86 -10.47 6.92 4.01
C THR A 86 -10.38 6.32 5.41
N GLN A 87 -11.30 6.68 6.29
CA GLN A 87 -11.45 6.05 7.60
C GLN A 87 -12.35 4.83 7.49
N ILE A 88 -12.08 3.78 8.26
CA ILE A 88 -12.99 2.65 8.41
C ILE A 88 -13.75 2.82 9.72
N THR A 89 -15.07 3.03 9.63
CA THR A 89 -15.91 3.35 10.80
C THR A 89 -16.68 2.15 11.33
N GLU A 90 -16.89 1.13 10.50
CA GLU A 90 -17.53 -0.12 10.92
C GLU A 90 -16.99 -1.29 10.09
N VAL A 91 -16.80 -2.43 10.75
CA VAL A 91 -16.52 -3.71 10.10
C VAL A 91 -17.40 -4.76 10.76
N ARG A 92 -18.13 -5.53 9.94
CA ARG A 92 -18.82 -6.75 10.36
C ARG A 92 -18.26 -7.94 9.60
N MET A 93 -18.17 -9.07 10.30
CA MET A 93 -17.72 -10.35 9.76
C MET A 93 -18.76 -11.40 10.08
N GLU A 94 -19.12 -12.18 9.07
CA GLU A 94 -20.08 -13.27 9.19
C GLU A 94 -19.53 -14.49 8.46
N LYS A 95 -19.93 -15.69 8.90
CA LYS A 95 -19.64 -16.91 8.16
C LYS A 95 -20.87 -17.37 7.40
N SER A 96 -20.65 -17.90 6.20
CA SER A 96 -21.67 -18.59 5.41
C SER A 96 -21.06 -19.87 4.85
N GLY A 97 -21.36 -21.00 5.48
CA GLY A 97 -20.62 -22.24 5.27
C GLY A 97 -19.14 -22.03 5.57
N SER A 98 -18.28 -22.31 4.59
CA SER A 98 -16.82 -22.07 4.66
C SER A 98 -16.37 -20.72 4.08
N SER A 99 -17.31 -19.85 3.68
CA SER A 99 -16.99 -18.51 3.18
C SER A 99 -17.00 -17.48 4.31
N LEU A 100 -16.11 -16.50 4.22
CA LEU A 100 -16.11 -15.31 5.06
C LEU A 100 -16.87 -14.18 4.34
N ILE A 101 -17.89 -13.63 4.96
CA ILE A 101 -18.62 -12.46 4.49
C ILE A 101 -18.19 -11.25 5.32
N THR A 102 -17.94 -10.14 4.65
CA THR A 102 -17.54 -8.88 5.28
C THR A 102 -18.40 -7.72 4.81
N TYR A 103 -18.69 -6.82 5.74
CA TYR A 103 -19.32 -5.52 5.48
C TYR A 103 -18.42 -4.43 6.06
N VAL A 104 -18.03 -3.46 5.23
CA VAL A 104 -17.12 -2.38 5.61
C VAL A 104 -17.77 -1.03 5.35
N THR A 105 -17.88 -0.21 6.39
CA THR A 105 -18.36 1.17 6.28
C THR A 105 -17.18 2.14 6.28
N THR A 106 -17.12 3.04 5.29
CA THR A 106 -16.05 4.04 5.17
C THR A 106 -16.56 5.45 5.49
N ASN A 107 -15.65 6.31 5.97
CA ASN A 107 -15.84 7.75 6.05
C ASN A 107 -14.65 8.48 5.38
N PRO A 108 -14.88 9.31 4.34
CA PRO A 108 -16.16 9.55 3.67
C PRO A 108 -16.77 8.28 3.06
N ALA A 109 -18.09 8.27 2.90
CA ALA A 109 -18.80 7.13 2.32
C ALA A 109 -18.34 6.91 0.87
N GLY A 110 -18.00 5.66 0.53
CA GLY A 110 -17.69 5.26 -0.83
C GLY A 110 -18.94 5.27 -1.70
N THR A 111 -18.88 5.97 -2.83
CA THR A 111 -19.94 6.04 -3.84
C THR A 111 -19.34 5.90 -5.24
N SER A 112 -20.17 5.74 -6.27
CA SER A 112 -19.71 5.72 -7.67
C SER A 112 -18.93 6.98 -8.08
N ASN A 113 -19.28 8.14 -7.49
CA ASN A 113 -18.64 9.44 -7.72
C ASN A 113 -17.52 9.77 -6.74
N ASN A 114 -17.49 9.11 -5.59
CA ASN A 114 -16.47 9.26 -4.54
C ASN A 114 -15.95 7.87 -4.19
N ARG A 115 -15.24 7.25 -5.12
CA ARG A 115 -14.68 5.91 -4.94
C ARG A 115 -13.67 5.93 -3.80
N ARG A 116 -13.78 4.97 -2.90
CA ARG A 116 -12.83 4.75 -1.81
C ARG A 116 -12.09 3.45 -2.05
N TYR A 117 -10.95 3.29 -1.38
CA TYR A 117 -10.10 2.12 -1.53
C TYR A 117 -9.83 1.55 -0.14
N ILE A 118 -9.89 0.24 -0.02
CA ILE A 118 -9.68 -0.46 1.25
C ILE A 118 -8.79 -1.68 1.05
N ARG A 119 -8.17 -2.13 2.14
CA ARG A 119 -7.38 -3.36 2.18
C ARG A 119 -7.64 -4.14 3.45
N TYR A 120 -7.74 -5.46 3.30
CA TYR A 120 -7.95 -6.40 4.38
C TYR A 120 -6.62 -7.01 4.83
N PHE A 121 -6.47 -7.17 6.14
CA PHE A 121 -5.37 -7.86 6.80
C PHE A 121 -5.94 -8.97 7.66
N PHE A 122 -5.33 -10.14 7.64
CA PHE A 122 -5.80 -11.34 8.31
C PHE A 122 -4.73 -11.91 9.23
N SER A 123 -5.16 -12.58 10.30
CA SER A 123 -4.29 -13.31 11.22
C SER A 123 -5.10 -14.37 11.99
N ASN A 124 -4.38 -15.23 12.71
CA ASN A 124 -4.95 -16.13 13.70
C ASN A 124 -4.81 -15.54 15.13
N SER A 125 -4.40 -14.28 15.23
CA SER A 125 -4.17 -13.54 16.47
C SER A 125 -4.96 -12.22 16.51
N PRO A 126 -5.50 -11.82 17.69
CA PRO A 126 -6.29 -10.59 17.83
C PRO A 126 -5.52 -9.29 17.60
N ASP A 127 -4.19 -9.32 17.62
CA ASP A 127 -3.31 -8.16 17.40
C ASP A 127 -3.05 -7.85 15.91
N VAL A 128 -3.88 -8.39 15.02
CA VAL A 128 -3.79 -8.15 13.56
C VAL A 128 -3.80 -6.66 13.23
N SER A 129 -2.83 -6.26 12.43
CA SER A 129 -2.61 -4.88 11.98
C SER A 129 -1.90 -4.85 10.62
N SER A 130 -1.72 -3.66 10.05
CA SER A 130 -0.95 -3.49 8.81
C SER A 130 0.54 -3.81 8.96
N SER A 131 1.05 -3.95 10.19
CA SER A 131 2.43 -4.35 10.51
C SER A 131 2.56 -5.73 11.15
N ASN A 132 1.44 -6.38 11.46
CA ASN A 132 1.38 -7.70 12.08
C ASN A 132 0.20 -8.48 11.50
N PHE A 133 0.46 -9.32 10.51
CA PHE A 133 -0.55 -10.09 9.78
C PHE A 133 0.09 -11.36 9.23
N THR A 134 -0.75 -12.35 8.92
CA THR A 134 -0.33 -13.55 8.18
C THR A 134 -0.62 -13.44 6.70
N ALA A 135 -1.68 -12.71 6.34
CA ALA A 135 -2.10 -12.48 4.97
C ALA A 135 -2.75 -11.10 4.81
N PHE A 136 -2.79 -10.60 3.58
CA PHE A 136 -3.46 -9.35 3.23
C PHE A 136 -4.06 -9.47 1.83
N SER A 137 -5.16 -8.76 1.57
CA SER A 137 -5.78 -8.75 0.24
C SER A 137 -5.10 -7.78 -0.71
N GLU A 138 -5.45 -7.85 -1.99
CA GLU A 138 -5.31 -6.70 -2.90
C GLU A 138 -6.13 -5.49 -2.42
N THR A 139 -5.94 -4.33 -3.05
CA THR A 139 -6.78 -3.15 -2.80
C THR A 139 -8.15 -3.32 -3.47
N TYR A 140 -9.22 -3.15 -2.71
CA TYR A 140 -10.59 -3.18 -3.23
C TYR A 140 -11.17 -1.78 -3.38
N VAL A 141 -11.97 -1.59 -4.43
CA VAL A 141 -12.67 -0.33 -4.70
C VAL A 141 -14.07 -0.37 -4.07
N VAL A 142 -14.33 0.57 -3.17
CA VAL A 142 -15.60 0.81 -2.50
C VAL A 142 -16.36 1.88 -3.28
N GLN A 143 -17.47 1.48 -3.90
CA GLN A 143 -18.38 2.38 -4.64
C GLN A 143 -19.79 2.42 -4.06
N ASP A 144 -20.01 1.68 -2.97
CA ASP A 144 -21.23 1.70 -2.16
C ASP A 144 -20.84 1.35 -0.71
N THR A 145 -21.52 1.94 0.26
CA THR A 145 -21.21 1.80 1.68
C THR A 145 -22.51 1.43 2.44
N PRO A 146 -22.55 0.29 3.18
CA PRO A 146 -21.45 -0.62 3.47
C PRO A 146 -21.01 -1.47 2.27
N TYR A 147 -19.70 -1.59 2.07
CA TYR A 147 -19.12 -2.45 1.05
C TYR A 147 -19.18 -3.91 1.45
N TYR A 148 -19.79 -4.72 0.59
CA TYR A 148 -19.92 -6.16 0.76
C TYR A 148 -18.80 -6.91 0.02
N LYS A 149 -18.12 -7.82 0.72
CA LYS A 149 -17.19 -8.79 0.11
C LYS A 149 -17.34 -10.16 0.75
N ALA A 150 -17.62 -11.15 -0.09
CA ALA A 150 -17.50 -12.57 0.26
C ALA A 150 -16.13 -13.09 -0.20
N PHE A 151 -15.36 -13.64 0.73
CA PHE A 151 -14.17 -14.43 0.46
C PHE A 151 -14.57 -15.91 0.48
N THR A 152 -14.50 -16.54 -0.68
CA THR A 152 -14.70 -17.99 -0.83
C THR A 152 -13.55 -18.76 -0.19
N THR A 153 -13.75 -20.05 0.10
CA THR A 153 -12.68 -20.94 0.57
C THR A 153 -11.46 -20.91 -0.36
N GLN A 154 -11.67 -20.84 -1.68
CA GLN A 154 -10.59 -20.77 -2.65
C GLN A 154 -9.79 -19.48 -2.53
N GLU A 155 -10.46 -18.32 -2.41
CA GLU A 155 -9.79 -17.04 -2.22
C GLU A 155 -9.03 -16.98 -0.90
N LEU A 156 -9.62 -17.48 0.19
CA LEU A 156 -8.93 -17.57 1.48
C LEU A 156 -7.68 -18.45 1.38
N ASN A 157 -7.78 -19.62 0.76
CA ASN A 157 -6.63 -20.51 0.57
C ASN A 157 -5.54 -19.88 -0.32
N GLN A 158 -5.92 -19.12 -1.35
CA GLN A 158 -4.97 -18.37 -2.19
C GLN A 158 -4.23 -17.27 -1.42
N LEU A 159 -4.88 -16.68 -0.42
CA LEU A 159 -4.26 -15.76 0.53
C LEU A 159 -3.44 -16.49 1.62
N GLY A 160 -3.41 -17.82 1.62
CA GLY A 160 -2.75 -18.61 2.67
C GLY A 160 -3.55 -18.70 3.97
N ILE A 161 -4.84 -18.37 3.93
CA ILE A 161 -5.76 -18.42 5.07
C ILE A 161 -6.56 -19.70 5.01
N ASN A 162 -6.39 -20.59 5.99
CA ASN A 162 -7.24 -21.76 6.15
C ASN A 162 -8.50 -21.38 6.95
N PRO A 163 -9.73 -21.51 6.40
CA PRO A 163 -10.98 -21.21 7.11
C PRO A 163 -11.31 -22.29 8.15
N SER A 164 -10.48 -22.37 9.18
CA SER A 164 -10.61 -23.27 10.34
C SER A 164 -10.21 -22.51 11.60
N GLY A 165 -10.90 -22.75 12.70
CA GLY A 165 -10.64 -22.03 13.95
C GLY A 165 -11.07 -20.56 13.86
N THR A 166 -10.41 -19.69 14.62
CA THR A 166 -10.76 -18.26 14.66
C THR A 166 -9.85 -17.46 13.74
N ILE A 167 -10.47 -16.74 12.81
CA ILE A 167 -9.80 -15.78 11.94
C ILE A 167 -10.05 -14.38 12.51
N TYR A 168 -8.98 -13.61 12.66
CA TYR A 168 -9.01 -12.20 12.98
C TYR A 168 -8.73 -11.39 11.73
N MET A 169 -9.40 -10.25 11.59
CA MET A 169 -9.27 -9.37 10.43
C MET A 169 -9.27 -7.91 10.86
N ARG A 170 -8.47 -7.10 10.16
CA ARG A 170 -8.51 -5.64 10.27
C ARG A 170 -8.47 -5.02 8.88
N VAL A 171 -9.22 -3.95 8.68
CA VAL A 171 -9.36 -3.27 7.39
C VAL A 171 -8.85 -1.86 7.52
N TYR A 172 -8.15 -1.35 6.52
CA TYR A 172 -7.68 0.02 6.47
C TYR A 172 -8.15 0.68 5.18
N GLY A 173 -8.37 2.00 5.24
CA GLY A 173 -8.43 2.80 4.03
C GLY A 173 -7.08 2.78 3.33
N ASP A 174 -7.09 2.67 2.02
CA ASP A 174 -5.92 2.63 1.14
C ASP A 174 -6.12 3.63 -0.01
N SER A 175 -5.21 3.66 -0.97
CA SER A 175 -5.29 4.49 -2.16
C SER A 175 -5.22 3.64 -3.43
N PHE A 176 -5.61 4.22 -4.57
CA PHE A 176 -5.51 3.56 -5.88
C PHE A 176 -4.10 3.05 -6.15
N PHE A 177 -3.08 3.87 -5.83
CA PHE A 177 -1.70 3.42 -5.70
C PHE A 177 -1.36 3.27 -4.23
N SER A 178 -1.23 2.02 -3.77
CA SER A 178 -0.94 1.67 -2.37
C SER A 178 0.53 1.89 -1.97
N ASN A 179 1.40 2.11 -2.98
CA ASN A 179 2.87 2.16 -2.87
C ASN A 179 3.48 1.09 -1.97
N GLU A 180 2.84 -0.08 -1.89
CA GLU A 180 3.32 -1.17 -1.07
C GLU A 180 4.68 -1.68 -1.59
N TYR A 181 5.61 -1.96 -0.68
CA TYR A 181 6.91 -2.51 -1.02
C TYR A 181 7.37 -3.52 0.03
N LEU A 182 8.26 -4.43 -0.36
CA LEU A 182 8.94 -5.30 0.58
C LEU A 182 10.18 -4.57 1.07
N ASP A 183 10.22 -4.25 2.35
CA ASP A 183 11.39 -3.61 2.96
C ASP A 183 12.58 -4.59 2.91
N PRO A 184 13.71 -4.23 2.27
CA PRO A 184 14.82 -5.14 2.08
C PRO A 184 15.57 -5.44 3.39
N ALA A 185 15.50 -4.56 4.40
CA ALA A 185 16.16 -4.74 5.68
C ALA A 185 15.32 -5.60 6.63
N SER A 186 14.05 -5.26 6.81
CA SER A 186 13.17 -5.97 7.75
C SER A 186 12.50 -7.21 7.14
N LYS A 187 12.53 -7.35 5.79
CA LYS A 187 11.77 -8.36 5.03
C LYS A 187 10.27 -8.33 5.31
N LYS A 188 9.74 -7.18 5.74
CA LYS A 188 8.31 -6.99 5.98
C LYS A 188 7.69 -6.18 4.86
N LYS A 189 6.45 -6.49 4.53
CA LYS A 189 5.65 -5.66 3.62
C LYS A 189 5.31 -4.36 4.34
N VAL A 190 5.48 -3.23 3.64
CA VAL A 190 5.13 -1.90 4.10
C VAL A 190 4.00 -1.37 3.22
N PHE A 191 3.05 -0.64 3.82
CA PHE A 191 1.87 -0.09 3.15
C PHE A 191 1.74 1.42 3.42
N PRO A 192 2.52 2.26 2.72
CA PRO A 192 2.67 3.69 3.03
C PRO A 192 1.40 4.51 2.84
N ASN A 193 0.47 4.06 2.00
CA ASN A 193 -0.76 4.80 1.69
C ASN A 193 -1.92 4.54 2.64
N LEU A 194 -1.78 3.63 3.60
CA LEU A 194 -2.89 3.30 4.49
C LEU A 194 -3.25 4.46 5.41
N ASN A 195 -4.55 4.66 5.62
CA ASN A 195 -5.05 5.49 6.72
C ASN A 195 -5.15 4.64 8.00
N PRO A 196 -4.42 4.97 9.08
CA PRO A 196 -4.47 4.22 10.33
C PRO A 196 -5.78 4.40 11.12
N SER A 197 -6.63 5.37 10.75
CA SER A 197 -7.93 5.60 11.39
C SER A 197 -8.95 4.53 11.00
N THR A 198 -8.92 3.42 11.73
CA THR A 198 -9.81 2.27 11.55
C THR A 198 -10.26 1.70 12.90
N VAL A 199 -11.42 1.04 12.91
CA VAL A 199 -11.92 0.27 14.06
C VAL A 199 -10.96 -0.86 14.48
N ALA A 200 -11.17 -1.37 15.69
CA ALA A 200 -10.45 -2.54 16.20
C ALA A 200 -10.69 -3.79 15.33
N ALA A 201 -9.78 -4.75 15.43
CA ALA A 201 -9.89 -6.03 14.74
C ALA A 201 -11.22 -6.73 15.06
N LYS A 202 -11.75 -7.44 14.07
CA LYS A 202 -12.94 -8.29 14.17
C LYS A 202 -12.53 -9.75 14.00
N SER A 203 -13.38 -10.66 14.44
CA SER A 203 -13.11 -12.09 14.32
C SER A 203 -14.36 -12.90 14.03
N VAL A 204 -14.16 -14.05 13.40
CA VAL A 204 -15.19 -15.09 13.27
C VAL A 204 -14.55 -16.46 13.43
N SER A 205 -15.31 -17.41 13.98
CA SER A 205 -14.87 -18.80 14.15
C SER A 205 -15.56 -19.72 13.15
N PHE A 206 -14.76 -20.40 12.33
CA PHE A 206 -15.19 -21.36 11.32
C PHE A 206 -15.56 -22.70 11.95
#